data_AF-A0AAT9HGU7-F1
#
_entry.id   AF-A0AAT9HGU7-F1
#
_cell.length_a   1.000
_cell.length_b   1.000
_cell.length_c   1.000
_cell.angle_alpha   90.00
_cell.angle_beta   90.00
_cell.angle_gamma   90.00
#
_symmetry.space_group_name_H-M   'P 1'
#
loop_
_entity.id
_entity.type
_entity.pdbx_description
1 polymer ?
#
loop_
_entity_poly.entity_id
_entity_poly.type
_entity_poly.pdbx_seq_one_letter_code
_entity_poly.pdbx_strand_id
1 'polypeptide(L)'
;MHPVPGMPAVNCTEQFGVPGPWHERLPHFRAEFTPSSGAELQSEYLLPRESAVAALHALDGVRETLAPVLQTCEVRTVAADEQWLSPSYGRDTVALHFTWTEDTGAVLPVVRRLEEALAPFDPRPHWGKVFTTPAAALRDRYPRLDDFRSAVAGLDPGARSPTPSCGTCWATDRTSSSPFPNPLSKGSPAP
;
A
#
# COMPACT_ATOMS: atom_id res chain seq x y z
N MET A 1 -16.94 15.61 12.61
CA MET A 1 -15.57 15.26 13.06
C MET A 1 -14.72 14.97 11.83
N HIS A 2 -13.43 15.32 11.84
CA HIS A 2 -12.49 14.94 10.79
C HIS A 2 -11.62 13.74 11.25
N PRO A 3 -11.33 12.73 10.40
CA PRO A 3 -10.51 11.56 10.77
C PRO A 3 -9.04 11.87 11.10
N VAL A 4 -8.49 12.93 10.51
CA VAL A 4 -7.17 13.49 10.84
C VAL A 4 -7.33 14.60 11.88
N PRO A 5 -6.70 14.51 13.06
CA PRO A 5 -6.76 15.56 14.08
C PRO A 5 -6.28 16.93 13.55
N GLY A 6 -7.00 17.99 13.90
CA GLY A 6 -6.66 19.37 13.50
C GLY A 6 -7.14 19.80 12.11
N MET A 7 -7.61 18.88 11.27
CA MET A 7 -8.11 19.20 9.92
C MET A 7 -9.60 19.63 9.92
N PRO A 8 -10.04 20.48 8.96
CA PRO A 8 -11.40 21.02 8.93
C PRO A 8 -12.47 19.96 8.67
N ALA A 9 -13.42 19.79 9.61
CA ALA A 9 -14.52 18.83 9.46
C ALA A 9 -15.52 19.15 8.33
N VAL A 10 -15.48 20.37 7.76
CA VAL A 10 -16.33 20.76 6.62
C VAL A 10 -16.06 19.91 5.36
N ASN A 11 -14.85 19.37 5.25
CA ASN A 11 -14.46 18.49 4.15
C ASN A 11 -15.14 17.11 4.25
N CYS A 12 -15.67 16.75 5.41
CA CYS A 12 -16.21 15.43 5.67
C CYS A 12 -17.69 15.32 5.31
N THR A 13 -18.11 14.11 4.94
CA THR A 13 -19.53 13.77 4.79
C THR A 13 -20.31 14.00 6.08
N GLU A 14 -21.62 14.19 5.94
CA GLU A 14 -22.51 14.55 7.05
C GLU A 14 -22.58 13.45 8.12
N GLN A 15 -22.59 13.86 9.39
CA GLN A 15 -22.49 12.98 10.56
C GLN A 15 -23.74 13.11 11.46
N PHE A 16 -23.67 12.59 12.70
CA PHE A 16 -24.74 12.64 13.70
C PHE A 16 -26.02 11.89 13.31
N GLY A 17 -25.90 10.87 12.45
CA GLY A 17 -27.03 10.02 12.08
C GLY A 17 -28.05 10.69 11.16
N VAL A 18 -27.70 11.81 10.53
CA VAL A 18 -28.58 12.50 9.58
C VAL A 18 -28.73 11.64 8.31
N PRO A 19 -29.97 11.22 7.95
CA PRO A 19 -30.20 10.42 6.76
C PRO A 19 -29.80 11.15 5.47
N GLY A 20 -29.36 10.41 4.46
CA GLY A 20 -29.01 10.95 3.15
C GLY A 20 -28.67 9.85 2.15
N PRO A 21 -28.41 10.20 0.88
CA PRO A 21 -28.10 9.22 -0.15
C PRO A 21 -26.75 8.54 0.13
N TRP A 22 -26.64 7.27 -0.27
CA TRP A 22 -25.49 6.41 0.06
C TRP A 22 -24.14 7.01 -0.35
N HIS A 23 -24.07 7.68 -1.51
CA HIS A 23 -22.82 8.25 -2.05
C HIS A 23 -22.34 9.49 -1.28
N GLU A 24 -23.20 10.10 -0.45
CA GLU A 24 -22.85 11.19 0.46
C GLU A 24 -22.63 10.68 1.90
N ARG A 25 -22.55 9.35 2.09
CA ARG A 25 -22.39 8.71 3.40
C ARG A 25 -21.24 7.70 3.42
N LEU A 26 -21.05 6.92 2.35
CA LEU A 26 -19.96 5.94 2.28
C LEU A 26 -18.56 6.58 2.27
N PRO A 27 -18.29 7.65 1.52
CA PRO A 27 -16.98 8.31 1.59
C PRO A 27 -16.82 9.07 2.91
N HIS A 28 -15.60 9.17 3.42
CA HIS A 28 -15.29 10.08 4.52
C HIS A 28 -15.33 11.56 4.10
N PHE A 29 -15.10 11.85 2.83
CA PHE A 29 -14.96 13.20 2.29
C PHE A 29 -16.04 13.49 1.25
N ARG A 30 -16.56 14.73 1.27
CA ARG A 30 -17.53 15.20 0.29
C ARG A 30 -16.88 15.32 -1.08
N ALA A 31 -17.64 15.08 -2.14
CA ALA A 31 -17.14 15.10 -3.51
C ALA A 31 -16.65 16.49 -3.96
N GLU A 32 -17.19 17.56 -3.35
CA GLU A 32 -16.81 18.95 -3.65
C GLU A 32 -15.44 19.35 -3.11
N PHE A 33 -14.82 18.51 -2.27
CA PHE A 33 -13.51 18.77 -1.67
C PHE A 33 -12.46 17.81 -2.20
N THR A 34 -11.27 18.34 -2.48
CA THR A 34 -10.08 17.53 -2.75
C THR A 34 -9.66 16.83 -1.44
N PRO A 35 -9.72 15.49 -1.35
CA PRO A 35 -9.65 14.79 -0.06
C PRO A 35 -8.30 14.86 0.66
N SER A 36 -7.22 15.21 -0.06
CA SER A 36 -5.88 15.30 0.51
C SER A 36 -5.30 16.69 0.26
N SER A 37 -4.47 17.16 1.20
CA SER A 37 -3.61 18.34 0.98
C SER A 37 -2.57 18.11 -0.13
N GLY A 38 -2.56 16.94 -0.77
CA GLY A 38 -1.51 16.47 -1.68
C GLY A 38 -0.22 16.06 -0.96
N ALA A 39 -0.06 16.41 0.31
CA ALA A 39 1.16 16.26 1.08
C ALA A 39 1.04 15.14 2.12
N GLU A 40 0.90 13.90 1.66
CA GLU A 40 0.84 12.72 2.52
C GLU A 40 1.40 11.48 1.84
N LEU A 41 1.93 10.56 2.64
CA LEU A 41 2.23 9.20 2.22
C LEU A 41 1.20 8.25 2.83
N GLN A 42 0.93 7.14 2.16
CA GLN A 42 -0.01 6.15 2.66
C GLN A 42 0.59 4.75 2.61
N SER A 43 0.33 3.95 3.65
CA SER A 43 0.59 2.50 3.69
C SER A 43 -0.70 1.79 4.08
N GLU A 44 -0.91 0.58 3.58
CA GLU A 44 -2.03 -0.25 4.01
C GLU A 44 -1.66 -1.73 3.93
N TYR A 45 -2.00 -2.46 4.98
CA TYR A 45 -1.72 -3.89 5.10
C TYR A 45 -3.03 -4.65 5.32
N LEU A 46 -3.24 -5.69 4.52
CA LEU A 46 -4.44 -6.51 4.50
C LEU A 46 -4.12 -7.91 5.05
N LEU A 47 -4.74 -8.24 6.16
CA LEU A 47 -4.46 -9.45 6.95
C LEU A 47 -5.73 -10.30 7.08
N PRO A 48 -5.62 -11.63 7.35
CA PRO A 48 -6.78 -12.44 7.71
C PRO A 48 -7.56 -11.79 8.86
N ARG A 49 -8.89 -11.74 8.74
CA ARG A 49 -9.75 -11.01 9.70
C ARG A 49 -9.60 -11.57 11.13
N GLU A 50 -9.38 -12.87 11.26
CA GLU A 50 -9.14 -13.55 12.55
C GLU A 50 -7.90 -13.03 13.28
N SER A 51 -6.93 -12.44 12.57
CA SER A 51 -5.71 -11.87 13.15
C SER A 51 -5.89 -10.45 13.69
N ALA A 52 -7.07 -9.84 13.54
CA ALA A 52 -7.28 -8.41 13.81
C ALA A 52 -6.83 -7.98 15.22
N VAL A 53 -7.29 -8.68 16.26
CA VAL A 53 -6.97 -8.32 17.66
C VAL A 53 -5.48 -8.46 17.94
N ALA A 54 -4.87 -9.57 17.49
CA ALA A 54 -3.44 -9.82 17.69
C ALA A 54 -2.57 -8.80 16.93
N ALA A 55 -2.96 -8.44 15.71
CA ALA A 55 -2.28 -7.41 14.92
C ALA A 55 -2.37 -6.04 15.58
N LEU A 56 -3.54 -5.65 16.11
CA LEU A 56 -3.71 -4.38 16.84
C LEU A 56 -2.84 -4.32 18.11
N HIS A 57 -2.69 -5.43 18.84
CA HIS A 57 -1.76 -5.50 19.97
C HIS A 57 -0.29 -5.38 19.52
N ALA A 58 0.07 -5.98 18.39
CA ALA A 58 1.42 -5.82 17.83
C ALA A 58 1.69 -4.35 17.42
N LEU A 59 0.68 -3.65 16.89
CA LEU A 59 0.78 -2.21 16.60
C LEU A 59 0.93 -1.36 17.86
N ASP A 60 0.16 -1.64 18.92
CA ASP A 60 0.30 -0.96 20.21
C ASP A 60 1.73 -1.10 20.76
N GLY A 61 2.33 -2.30 20.63
CA GLY A 61 3.71 -2.56 21.03
C GLY A 61 4.76 -1.73 20.29
N VAL A 62 4.40 -1.08 19.17
CA VAL A 62 5.29 -0.21 18.38
C VAL A 62 4.78 1.22 18.25
N ARG A 63 3.73 1.60 19.00
CA ARG A 63 3.06 2.90 18.84
C ARG A 63 3.99 4.10 18.94
N GLU A 64 5.00 4.04 19.81
CA GLU A 64 5.96 5.14 20.02
C GLU A 64 6.88 5.34 18.81
N THR A 65 7.07 4.29 17.98
CA THR A 65 7.75 4.39 16.69
C THR A 65 6.82 4.92 15.60
N LEU A 66 5.53 4.58 15.63
CA LEU A 66 4.57 4.99 14.60
C LEU A 66 4.12 6.45 14.77
N ALA A 67 3.78 6.85 16.00
CA ALA A 67 3.10 8.11 16.30
C ALA A 67 3.80 9.38 15.78
N PRO A 68 5.14 9.53 15.82
CA PRO A 68 5.79 10.77 15.40
C PRO A 68 5.59 11.16 13.93
N VAL A 69 5.28 10.20 13.06
CA VAL A 69 5.09 10.41 11.61
C VAL A 69 3.68 10.07 11.14
N LEU A 70 2.79 9.66 12.05
CA LEU A 70 1.43 9.20 11.75
C LEU A 70 0.44 10.36 11.88
N GLN A 71 -0.33 10.62 10.82
CA GLN A 71 -1.47 11.53 10.87
C GLN A 71 -2.72 10.84 11.40
N THR A 72 -3.01 9.64 10.88
CA THR A 72 -4.14 8.82 11.32
C THR A 72 -3.95 7.36 10.93
N CYS A 73 -4.53 6.45 11.72
CA CYS A 73 -4.64 5.03 11.40
C CYS A 73 -6.12 4.65 11.33
N GLU A 74 -6.49 3.93 10.27
CA GLU A 74 -7.87 3.53 10.02
C GLU A 74 -7.93 2.00 9.89
N VAL A 75 -8.89 1.40 10.61
CA VAL A 75 -9.14 -0.04 10.59
C VAL A 75 -10.43 -0.31 9.84
N ARG A 76 -10.36 -1.13 8.79
CA ARG A 76 -11.52 -1.52 7.96
C ARG A 76 -11.61 -3.03 7.84
N THR A 77 -12.77 -3.51 7.42
CA THR A 77 -12.98 -4.92 7.05
C THR A 77 -13.39 -5.03 5.60
N VAL A 78 -12.86 -6.04 4.92
CA VAL A 78 -13.17 -6.36 3.52
C VAL A 78 -13.60 -7.82 3.46
N ALA A 79 -14.63 -8.14 2.68
CA ALA A 79 -15.01 -9.52 2.40
C ALA A 79 -13.94 -10.21 1.54
N ALA A 80 -13.95 -11.55 1.52
CA ALA A 80 -13.12 -12.30 0.58
C ALA A 80 -13.35 -11.86 -0.87
N ASP A 81 -12.25 -11.72 -1.61
CA ASP A 81 -12.25 -11.35 -3.02
C ASP A 81 -11.81 -12.54 -3.90
N GLU A 82 -12.28 -12.58 -5.14
CA GLU A 82 -11.96 -13.60 -6.13
C GLU A 82 -10.85 -13.15 -7.10
N GLN A 83 -10.53 -11.85 -7.13
CA GLN A 83 -9.48 -11.31 -7.99
C GLN A 83 -8.08 -11.78 -7.54
N TRP A 84 -7.33 -12.42 -8.43
CA TRP A 84 -6.08 -13.14 -8.11
C TRP A 84 -5.00 -12.28 -7.43
N LEU A 85 -4.93 -10.99 -7.74
CA LEU A 85 -3.98 -10.05 -7.15
C LEU A 85 -4.59 -9.15 -6.06
N SER A 86 -5.86 -9.37 -5.71
CA SER A 86 -6.47 -8.65 -4.60
C SER A 86 -5.74 -9.01 -3.31
N PRO A 87 -5.34 -8.02 -2.49
CA PRO A 87 -4.80 -8.31 -1.17
C PRO A 87 -5.82 -9.06 -0.27
N SER A 88 -7.13 -8.97 -0.59
CA SER A 88 -8.21 -9.73 0.07
C SER A 88 -8.52 -11.09 -0.61
N TYR A 89 -7.68 -11.56 -1.53
CA TYR A 89 -7.94 -12.78 -2.30
C TYR A 89 -8.16 -14.00 -1.39
N GLY A 90 -9.32 -14.64 -1.55
CA GLY A 90 -9.70 -15.90 -0.92
C GLY A 90 -9.94 -15.84 0.59
N ARG A 91 -9.97 -14.65 1.21
CA ARG A 91 -10.11 -14.53 2.66
C ARG A 91 -10.81 -13.26 3.12
N ASP A 92 -11.65 -13.42 4.12
CA ASP A 92 -12.15 -12.30 4.91
C ASP A 92 -10.99 -11.56 5.56
N THR A 93 -10.98 -10.23 5.42
CA THR A 93 -9.79 -9.41 5.63
C THR A 93 -10.05 -8.28 6.62
N VAL A 94 -9.06 -7.98 7.45
CA VAL A 94 -8.91 -6.70 8.16
C VAL A 94 -7.84 -5.86 7.44
N ALA A 95 -8.14 -4.61 7.17
CA ALA A 95 -7.24 -3.65 6.54
C ALA A 95 -6.79 -2.62 7.58
N LEU A 96 -5.48 -2.48 7.72
CA LEU A 96 -4.83 -1.50 8.60
C LEU A 96 -4.20 -0.44 7.70
N HIS A 97 -4.85 0.72 7.61
CA HIS A 97 -4.42 1.86 6.81
C HIS A 97 -3.73 2.90 7.66
N PHE A 98 -2.71 3.52 7.10
CA PHE A 98 -1.91 4.54 7.75
C PHE A 98 -1.72 5.71 6.78
N THR A 99 -2.08 6.91 7.24
CA THR A 99 -1.73 8.16 6.57
C THR A 99 -0.58 8.80 7.34
N TRP A 100 0.55 9.00 6.65
CA TRP A 100 1.78 9.53 7.21
C TRP A 100 2.03 10.97 6.80
N THR A 101 2.95 11.65 7.49
CA THR A 101 3.54 12.90 6.98
C THR A 101 4.26 12.67 5.65
N GLU A 102 4.38 13.70 4.82
CA GLU A 102 5.11 13.64 3.53
C GLU A 102 6.65 13.70 3.71
N ASP A 103 7.19 12.90 4.62
CA ASP A 103 8.63 12.77 4.84
C ASP A 103 9.07 11.33 4.57
N THR A 104 9.49 11.06 3.33
CA THR A 104 9.92 9.72 2.91
C THR A 104 11.10 9.20 3.76
N GLY A 105 12.02 10.08 4.16
CA GLY A 105 13.20 9.72 4.93
C GLY A 105 12.86 9.28 6.35
N ALA A 106 11.90 9.95 6.98
CA ALA A 106 11.38 9.58 8.29
C ALA A 106 10.41 8.39 8.25
N VAL A 107 9.59 8.29 7.19
CA VAL A 107 8.51 7.29 7.09
C VAL A 107 9.02 5.89 6.73
N LEU A 108 9.98 5.75 5.80
CA LEU A 108 10.42 4.42 5.35
C LEU A 108 10.97 3.51 6.47
N PRO A 109 11.77 4.00 7.45
CA PRO A 109 12.19 3.20 8.60
C PRO A 109 11.01 2.74 9.47
N VAL A 110 10.00 3.60 9.65
CA VAL A 110 8.78 3.31 10.41
C VAL A 110 7.94 2.24 9.69
N VAL A 111 7.81 2.35 8.37
CA VAL A 111 7.14 1.33 7.52
C VAL A 111 7.83 -0.04 7.64
N ARG A 112 9.17 -0.10 7.64
CA ARG A 112 9.90 -1.36 7.86
C ARG A 112 9.58 -1.96 9.23
N ARG A 113 9.62 -1.15 10.29
CA ARG A 113 9.33 -1.60 11.66
C ARG A 113 7.88 -2.10 11.81
N LEU A 114 6.95 -1.44 11.13
CA LEU A 114 5.56 -1.85 11.01
C LEU A 114 5.43 -3.21 10.31
N GLU A 115 6.10 -3.41 9.18
CA GLU A 115 6.10 -4.68 8.45
C GLU A 115 6.67 -5.83 9.29
N GLU A 116 7.73 -5.58 10.07
CA GLU A 116 8.28 -6.55 11.02
C GLU A 116 7.27 -6.93 12.11
N ALA A 117 6.53 -5.95 12.66
CA ALA A 117 5.50 -6.21 13.66
C ALA A 117 4.31 -7.02 13.08
N LEU A 118 3.99 -6.79 11.80
CA LEU A 118 2.88 -7.46 11.14
C LEU A 118 3.25 -8.80 10.50
N ALA A 119 4.54 -9.10 10.34
CA ALA A 119 5.03 -10.31 9.67
C ALA A 119 4.39 -11.64 10.13
N PRO A 120 4.09 -11.85 11.43
CA PRO A 120 3.45 -13.09 11.89
C PRO A 120 2.02 -13.31 11.38
N PHE A 121 1.38 -12.29 10.79
CA PHE A 121 -0.05 -12.31 10.46
C PHE A 121 -0.33 -12.37 8.95
N ASP A 122 0.65 -12.82 8.16
CA ASP A 122 0.56 -12.94 6.69
C ASP A 122 0.01 -11.67 5.98
N PRO A 123 0.63 -10.49 6.21
CA PRO A 123 0.11 -9.24 5.67
C PRO A 123 0.32 -9.15 4.16
N ARG A 124 -0.67 -8.68 3.41
CA ARG A 124 -0.50 -8.30 2.00
C ARG A 124 -0.53 -6.77 1.90
N PRO A 125 0.52 -6.11 1.40
CA PRO A 125 0.49 -4.66 1.22
C PRO A 125 -0.47 -4.28 0.09
N HIS A 126 -1.09 -3.12 0.22
CA HIS A 126 -1.89 -2.53 -0.85
C HIS A 126 -0.99 -2.04 -2.00
N TRP A 127 -1.25 -2.49 -3.22
CA TRP A 127 -0.40 -2.24 -4.40
C TRP A 127 -0.14 -0.76 -4.74
N GLY A 128 -1.13 0.10 -4.49
CA GLY A 128 -1.03 1.54 -4.76
C GLY A 128 -0.41 2.38 -3.64
N LYS A 129 0.18 1.77 -2.61
CA LYS A 129 0.65 2.44 -1.38
C LYS A 129 2.11 2.10 -1.08
N VAL A 130 2.72 2.82 -0.14
CA VAL A 130 4.10 2.63 0.30
C VAL A 130 4.22 1.34 1.10
N PHE A 131 5.13 0.47 0.68
CA PHE A 131 5.56 -0.73 1.40
C PHE A 131 7.04 -1.00 1.10
N THR A 132 7.72 -1.73 1.99
CA THR A 132 9.13 -2.15 1.82
C THR A 132 9.30 -3.66 1.74
N THR A 133 8.19 -4.40 1.76
CA THR A 133 8.17 -5.86 1.66
C THR A 133 8.92 -6.33 0.39
N PRO A 134 9.94 -7.21 0.51
CA PRO A 134 10.67 -7.71 -0.64
C PRO A 134 9.79 -8.46 -1.63
N ALA A 135 10.06 -8.32 -2.93
CA ALA A 135 9.30 -8.97 -4.00
C ALA A 135 9.22 -10.51 -3.82
N ALA A 136 10.30 -11.15 -3.37
CA ALA A 136 10.30 -12.59 -3.10
C ALA A 136 9.25 -12.98 -2.05
N ALA A 137 9.15 -12.23 -0.95
CA ALA A 137 8.15 -12.47 0.09
C ALA A 137 6.71 -12.20 -0.41
N LEU A 138 6.52 -11.29 -1.38
CA LEU A 138 5.21 -11.06 -1.97
C LEU A 138 4.77 -12.22 -2.86
N ARG A 139 5.69 -12.85 -3.62
CA ARG A 139 5.34 -13.98 -4.49
C ARG A 139 4.69 -15.12 -3.72
N ASP A 140 5.21 -15.44 -2.54
CA ASP A 140 4.71 -16.52 -1.70
C ASP A 140 3.31 -16.23 -1.11
N ARG A 141 2.89 -14.96 -1.07
CA ARG A 141 1.61 -14.53 -0.49
C ARG A 141 0.43 -14.55 -1.47
N TYR A 142 0.67 -14.74 -2.77
CA TYR A 142 -0.36 -14.72 -3.83
C TYR A 142 -0.45 -16.07 -4.56
N PRO A 143 -1.37 -16.97 -4.15
CA PRO A 143 -1.47 -18.34 -4.66
C PRO A 143 -1.69 -18.46 -6.18
N ARG A 144 -2.31 -17.43 -6.79
CA ARG A 144 -2.66 -17.39 -8.23
C ARG A 144 -1.71 -16.52 -9.04
N LEU A 145 -0.53 -16.18 -8.50
CA LEU A 145 0.40 -15.28 -9.17
C LEU A 145 0.89 -15.84 -10.52
N ASP A 146 1.19 -17.14 -10.59
CA ASP A 146 1.65 -17.76 -11.84
C ASP A 146 0.57 -17.85 -12.91
N ASP A 147 -0.69 -18.00 -12.50
CA ASP A 147 -1.83 -17.92 -13.43
C ASP A 147 -2.02 -16.51 -13.95
N PHE A 148 -1.87 -15.50 -13.08
CA PHE A 148 -1.90 -14.10 -13.50
C PHE A 148 -0.81 -13.81 -14.53
N ARG A 149 0.42 -14.27 -14.29
CA ARG A 149 1.55 -14.13 -15.22
C ARG A 149 1.24 -14.80 -16.56
N SER A 150 0.69 -16.00 -16.53
CA SER A 150 0.32 -16.74 -17.74
C SER A 150 -0.76 -16.01 -18.55
N ALA A 151 -1.75 -15.42 -17.87
CA ALA A 151 -2.78 -14.60 -18.50
C ALA A 151 -2.19 -13.31 -19.13
N VAL A 152 -1.30 -12.61 -18.41
CA VAL A 152 -0.61 -11.43 -18.95
C VAL A 152 0.22 -11.77 -20.18
N ALA A 153 0.97 -12.88 -20.16
CA ALA A 153 1.77 -13.31 -21.31
C ALA A 153 0.90 -13.63 -22.55
N GLY A 154 -0.32 -14.14 -22.33
CA GLY A 154 -1.29 -14.36 -23.42
C GLY A 154 -1.89 -13.08 -24.00
N LEU A 155 -2.06 -12.03 -23.18
CA LEU A 155 -2.68 -10.76 -23.58
C LEU A 155 -1.68 -9.71 -24.08
N ASP A 156 -0.45 -9.69 -23.55
CA ASP A 156 0.65 -8.81 -23.97
C ASP A 156 1.92 -9.62 -24.29
N PRO A 157 1.93 -10.40 -25.38
CA PRO A 157 3.09 -11.20 -25.78
C PRO A 157 4.33 -10.37 -26.14
N GLY A 158 4.18 -9.05 -26.31
CA GLY A 158 5.28 -8.12 -26.57
C GLY A 158 5.88 -7.47 -25.32
N ALA A 159 5.34 -7.75 -24.13
CA ALA A 159 5.72 -7.12 -22.86
C ALA A 159 5.82 -5.59 -22.96
N ARG A 160 4.89 -4.96 -23.69
CA ARG A 160 4.88 -3.51 -23.92
C ARG A 160 4.55 -2.72 -22.65
N SER A 161 3.97 -3.37 -21.64
CA SER A 161 3.84 -2.81 -20.30
C SER A 161 4.66 -3.62 -19.29
N PRO A 162 5.77 -3.05 -18.82
CA PRO A 162 5.78 -2.74 -17.39
C PRO A 162 6.36 -1.36 -17.11
N THR A 163 5.58 -0.50 -16.43
CA THR A 163 6.19 0.54 -15.58
C THR A 163 7.05 -0.14 -14.50
N PRO A 164 8.20 0.44 -14.11
CA PRO A 164 9.21 -0.27 -13.30
C PRO A 164 8.70 -0.88 -11.98
N SER A 165 7.72 -0.25 -11.34
CA SER A 165 7.11 -0.74 -10.08
C SER A 165 6.23 -1.99 -10.28
N CYS A 166 5.53 -2.08 -11.40
CA CYS A 166 4.69 -3.23 -11.75
C CYS A 166 5.54 -4.44 -12.18
N GLY A 167 6.66 -4.18 -12.85
CA GLY A 167 7.61 -5.22 -13.25
C GLY A 167 8.25 -5.93 -12.05
N THR A 168 8.84 -5.20 -11.12
CA THR A 168 9.75 -5.81 -10.12
C THR A 168 9.04 -6.68 -9.06
N CYS A 169 7.78 -6.37 -8.72
CA CYS A 169 7.05 -7.14 -7.71
C CYS A 169 6.67 -8.55 -8.18
N TRP A 170 6.54 -8.74 -9.50
CA TRP A 170 6.01 -9.97 -10.09
C TRP A 170 6.85 -10.50 -11.25
N ALA A 171 7.89 -9.82 -11.70
CA ALA A 171 8.85 -10.36 -12.66
C ALA A 171 9.65 -11.48 -12.01
N THR A 172 10.05 -12.47 -12.80
CA THR A 172 11.13 -13.38 -12.42
C THR A 172 12.45 -12.61 -12.39
N ASP A 173 13.38 -13.04 -11.53
CA ASP A 173 14.78 -12.65 -11.69
C ASP A 173 15.19 -13.01 -13.11
N ARG A 174 15.34 -12.01 -13.99
CA ARG A 174 16.15 -12.20 -15.17
C ARG A 174 17.59 -12.16 -14.69
N THR A 175 18.09 -13.32 -14.27
CA THR A 175 19.53 -13.60 -14.32
C THR A 175 19.94 -13.64 -15.78
N SER A 176 20.11 -12.47 -16.38
CA SER A 176 20.96 -12.31 -17.56
C SER A 176 21.93 -11.19 -17.24
N SER A 177 23.10 -11.60 -16.75
CA SER A 177 24.30 -10.79 -16.64
C SER A 177 24.58 -10.06 -17.95
N SER A 178 24.39 -8.74 -17.95
CA SER A 178 25.07 -7.84 -18.88
C SER A 178 25.18 -6.47 -18.21
N PRO A 179 26.40 -5.93 -17.99
CA PRO A 179 26.59 -4.65 -17.34
C PRO A 179 26.28 -3.55 -18.35
N PHE A 180 25.20 -2.79 -18.14
CA PHE A 180 25.01 -1.55 -18.90
C PHE A 180 25.97 -0.47 -18.37
N PRO A 181 26.59 0.32 -19.27
CA PRO A 181 27.68 1.23 -18.92
C PRO A 181 27.16 2.50 -18.25
N ASN A 182 27.97 3.00 -17.32
CA ASN A 182 27.81 4.25 -16.59
C ASN A 182 27.84 5.47 -17.54
N PRO A 183 26.79 6.32 -17.64
CA PRO A 183 26.79 7.47 -18.54
C PRO A 183 27.36 8.71 -17.84
N LEU A 184 28.64 8.68 -17.44
CA LEU A 184 29.38 9.87 -17.01
C LEU A 184 30.87 9.74 -17.37
N SER A 185 31.19 9.92 -18.66
CA SER A 185 32.50 10.44 -19.06
C SER A 185 32.33 11.38 -20.25
N LYS A 186 32.13 12.67 -19.98
CA LYS A 186 32.35 13.72 -20.97
C LYS A 186 33.86 13.93 -21.08
N GLY A 187 34.47 13.44 -22.16
CA GLY A 187 35.81 13.83 -22.56
C GLY A 187 35.75 15.16 -23.32
N SER A 188 36.54 16.14 -22.88
CA SER A 188 36.87 17.33 -23.67
C SER A 188 37.84 16.96 -24.79
N PRO A 189 37.71 17.54 -26.00
CA PRO A 189 38.80 17.58 -26.96
C PRO A 189 39.51 18.95 -26.90
N ALA A 190 40.84 18.92 -26.77
CA ALA A 190 41.77 19.96 -27.20
C ALA A 190 42.80 19.25 -28.11
N PRO A 191 43.42 19.94 -29.09
CA PRO A 191 44.37 21.02 -28.79
C PRO A 191 43.93 22.42 -29.22
#